data_AF-A0A7J8W9Q1-F1
#
_entry.id   AF-A0A7J8W9Q1-F1
#
_cell.length_a   1.000
_cell.length_b   1.000
_cell.length_c   1.000
_cell.angle_alpha   90.00
_cell.angle_beta   90.00
_cell.angle_gamma   90.00
#
_symmetry.space_group_name_H-M   'P 1'
#
loop_
_entity.id
_entity.type
_entity.pdbx_description
1 polymer ?
#
loop_
_entity_poly.entity_id
_entity_poly.type
_entity_poly.pdbx_seq_one_letter_code
_entity_poly.pdbx_strand_id
1 'polypeptide(L)'
;MFCIDESEHLRGCISQFITLLNDLKNVKVQIDNEDQAMLLLGSLSPLYKSFRETLIYGIDNLSFEDVKGHLLSKDKLDNEFDSKSMSNR
;
A
#
# COMPACT_ATOMS: atom_id res chain seq x y z
N MET A 1 13.81 4.61 2.41
CA MET A 1 12.38 4.32 2.67
C MET A 1 11.63 4.90 1.49
N PHE A 2 10.92 4.09 0.71
CA PHE A 2 10.61 4.39 -0.69
C PHE A 2 9.39 5.30 -0.93
N CYS A 3 8.61 5.66 0.10
CA CYS A 3 7.40 6.47 -0.04
C CYS A 3 7.45 7.65 0.93
N ILE A 4 8.04 8.78 0.49
CA ILE A 4 8.34 9.92 1.36
C ILE A 4 7.50 11.17 1.06
N ASP A 5 6.73 11.22 -0.03
CA ASP A 5 5.97 12.44 -0.33
C ASP A 5 4.46 12.24 -0.14
N GLU A 6 3.83 13.09 0.68
CA GLU A 6 2.36 13.19 0.81
C GLU A 6 1.69 13.48 -0.54
N SER A 7 2.43 13.95 -1.55
CA SER A 7 1.95 14.14 -2.92
C SER A 7 2.11 12.92 -3.83
N GLU A 8 2.99 11.98 -3.51
CA GLU A 8 3.09 10.70 -4.23
C GLU A 8 1.95 9.78 -3.79
N HIS A 9 0.94 9.68 -4.65
CA HIS A 9 -0.23 8.86 -4.42
C HIS A 9 0.17 7.42 -4.08
N LEU A 10 -0.53 6.80 -3.14
CA LEU A 10 -0.35 5.39 -2.75
C LEU A 10 -0.25 4.44 -3.95
N ARG A 11 -0.96 4.76 -5.03
CA ARG A 11 -0.88 4.08 -6.34
C ARG A 11 0.52 4.10 -6.96
N GLY A 12 1.21 5.23 -6.93
CA GLY A 12 2.59 5.37 -7.40
C GLY A 12 3.54 4.46 -6.61
N CYS A 13 3.43 4.46 -5.29
CA CYS A 13 4.18 3.56 -4.42
C CYS A 13 3.93 2.08 -4.74
N ILE A 14 2.66 1.67 -4.90
CA ILE A 14 2.31 0.30 -5.28
C ILE A 14 2.90 -0.05 -6.66
N SER A 15 2.79 0.85 -7.63
CA SER A 15 3.36 0.64 -8.97
C SER A 15 4.88 0.51 -8.97
N GLN A 16 5.59 1.36 -8.23
CA GLN A 16 7.05 1.27 -8.07
C GLN A 16 7.46 -0.07 -7.43
N PHE A 17 6.72 -0.49 -6.39
CA PHE A 17 6.97 -1.76 -5.72
C PHE A 17 6.75 -2.97 -6.64
N ILE A 18 5.68 -2.98 -7.44
CA ILE A 18 5.42 -4.04 -8.43
C ILE A 18 6.54 -4.10 -9.48
N THR A 19 7.01 -2.95 -9.95
CA THR A 19 8.16 -2.88 -10.88
C THR A 19 9.41 -3.48 -10.25
N LEU A 20 9.72 -3.13 -9.00
CA LEU A 20 10.86 -3.70 -8.27
C LEU A 20 10.74 -5.23 -8.12
N LEU A 21 9.55 -5.74 -7.79
CA LEU A 21 9.32 -7.19 -7.71
C LEU A 21 9.56 -7.89 -9.06
N ASN A 22 9.11 -7.27 -10.16
CA ASN A 22 9.36 -7.78 -11.50
C ASN A 22 10.86 -7.77 -11.85
N ASP A 23 11.59 -6.71 -11.49
CA ASP A 23 13.03 -6.62 -11.70
C ASP A 23 13.79 -7.69 -10.90
N LEU A 24 13.40 -7.94 -9.65
CA LEU A 24 13.93 -9.03 -8.83
C LEU A 24 13.63 -10.39 -9.45
N LYS A 25 12.42 -10.59 -9.95
CA LYS A 25 12.04 -11.82 -10.67
C LYS A 25 12.86 -12.03 -11.94
N ASN A 26 13.21 -10.95 -12.66
CA ASN A 26 14.06 -11.01 -13.85
C ASN A 26 15.47 -11.51 -13.53
N VAL A 27 16.00 -11.21 -12.34
CA VAL A 27 17.28 -11.76 -11.85
C VAL A 27 17.13 -13.07 -11.07
N LYS A 28 15.98 -13.75 -11.21
CA LYS A 28 15.62 -15.02 -10.54
C LYS A 28 15.56 -14.95 -9.01
N VAL A 29 15.37 -13.76 -8.45
CA VAL A 29 15.04 -13.59 -7.03
C VAL A 29 13.53 -13.71 -6.89
N GLN A 30 13.06 -14.72 -6.17
CA GLN A 30 11.66 -14.89 -5.81
C GLN A 30 11.49 -14.51 -4.34
N ILE A 31 10.48 -13.70 -4.08
CA ILE A 31 10.06 -13.33 -2.74
C ILE A 31 8.69 -13.98 -2.53
N ASP A 32 8.46 -14.61 -1.39
CA ASP A 32 7.19 -15.25 -1.10
C ASP A 32 6.07 -14.21 -0.97
N ASN A 33 4.82 -14.63 -1.19
CA ASN A 33 3.68 -13.72 -1.26
C ASN A 33 3.47 -12.95 0.07
N GLU A 34 3.66 -13.64 1.19
CA GLU A 34 3.62 -13.06 2.53
C GLU A 34 4.74 -12.03 2.75
N ASP A 35 5.97 -12.36 2.34
CA ASP A 35 7.11 -11.45 2.42
C ASP A 35 6.91 -10.20 1.55
N GLN A 36 6.33 -10.35 0.35
CA GLN A 36 5.97 -9.22 -0.51
C GLN A 36 4.94 -8.30 0.18
N ALA A 37 3.96 -8.89 0.87
CA ALA A 37 2.95 -8.14 1.63
C ALA A 37 3.60 -7.34 2.77
N MET A 38 4.48 -7.98 3.54
CA MET A 38 5.20 -7.36 4.65
C MET A 38 6.17 -6.26 4.19
N LEU A 39 6.88 -6.48 3.08
CA LEU A 39 7.77 -5.48 2.46
C LEU A 39 6.99 -4.26 1.96
N LEU A 40 5.83 -4.46 1.34
CA LEU A 40 4.97 -3.35 0.90
C LEU A 40 4.49 -2.54 2.11
N LEU A 41 3.98 -3.20 3.15
CA LEU A 41 3.53 -2.56 4.39
C LEU A 41 4.65 -1.82 5.14
N GLY A 42 5.86 -2.36 5.13
CA GLY A 42 7.04 -1.72 5.71
C GLY A 42 7.53 -0.51 4.91
N SER A 43 7.17 -0.43 3.62
CA SER A 43 7.55 0.68 2.74
C SER A 43 6.62 1.89 2.83
N LEU A 44 5.44 1.72 3.43
CA LEU A 44 4.45 2.79 3.59
C LEU A 44 4.87 3.85 4.61
N SER A 45 4.44 5.09 4.37
CA SER A 45 4.63 6.22 5.28
C SER A 45 3.97 5.98 6.64
N PRO A 46 4.48 6.57 7.75
CA PRO A 46 3.87 6.48 9.08
C PRO A 46 2.38 6.88 9.15
N LEU A 47 1.88 7.63 8.17
CA LEU A 47 0.45 7.95 8.03
C LEU A 47 -0.43 6.70 7.91
N TYR A 48 0.11 5.61 7.35
CA TYR A 48 -0.57 4.32 7.23
C TYR A 48 -0.30 3.39 8.42
N LYS A 49 0.31 3.89 9.52
CA LYS A 49 0.69 3.05 10.67
C LYS A 49 -0.48 2.29 11.29
N SER A 50 -1.59 2.97 11.61
CA SER A 50 -2.76 2.31 12.19
C SER A 50 -3.37 1.30 11.23
N PHE A 51 -3.32 1.59 9.92
CA PHE A 51 -3.81 0.68 8.89
C PHE A 51 -2.94 -0.57 8.74
N ARG A 52 -1.62 -0.38 8.80
CA ARG A 52 -0.63 -1.45 8.82
C ARG A 52 -0.82 -2.34 10.05
N GLU A 53 -0.98 -1.76 11.23
CA GLU A 53 -1.21 -2.51 12.47
C GLU A 53 -2.49 -3.35 12.37
N THR A 54 -3.59 -2.80 11.87
CA THR A 54 -4.82 -3.57 11.67
C THR A 54 -4.63 -4.72 10.68
N LEU A 55 -3.88 -4.55 9.59
CA LEU A 55 -3.62 -5.61 8.63
C LEU A 55 -2.70 -6.71 9.18
N ILE A 56 -1.63 -6.33 9.90
CA ILE A 56 -0.65 -7.28 10.46
C ILE A 56 -1.27 -8.09 11.61
N TYR A 57 -2.09 -7.45 12.46
CA TYR A 57 -2.65 -8.12 13.64
C TYR A 57 -4.08 -8.65 13.44
N GLY A 58 -4.75 -8.27 12.35
CA GLY A 58 -6.15 -8.62 12.09
C GLY A 58 -6.37 -9.71 11.04
N ILE A 59 -5.34 -10.12 10.30
CA ILE A 59 -5.45 -11.11 9.22
C ILE A 59 -4.38 -12.19 9.38
N ASP A 60 -4.82 -13.44 9.58
CA ASP A 60 -3.92 -14.58 9.84
C ASP A 60 -3.11 -15.02 8.61
N ASN A 61 -3.63 -14.84 7.39
CA ASN A 61 -2.95 -15.21 6.14
C ASN A 61 -2.99 -14.03 5.16
N LEU A 62 -2.06 -13.11 5.34
CA LEU A 62 -2.00 -11.87 4.57
C LEU A 62 -1.29 -12.10 3.23
N SER A 63 -1.99 -11.89 2.11
CA SER A 63 -1.38 -11.91 0.78
C SER A 63 -1.09 -10.52 0.24
N PHE A 64 -0.15 -10.43 -0.70
CA PHE A 64 0.18 -9.19 -1.40
C PHE A 64 -1.03 -8.54 -2.09
N GLU A 65 -1.88 -9.36 -2.73
CA GLU A 65 -3.09 -8.85 -3.37
C GLU A 65 -4.13 -8.36 -2.35
N ASP A 66 -4.23 -8.99 -1.18
CA ASP A 66 -5.10 -8.50 -0.11
C ASP A 66 -4.61 -7.13 0.39
N VAL A 67 -3.31 -6.99 0.72
CA VAL A 67 -2.73 -5.72 1.14
C VAL A 67 -2.96 -4.63 0.11
N LYS A 68 -2.72 -4.92 -1.17
CA LYS A 68 -2.94 -3.99 -2.27
C LYS A 68 -4.41 -3.60 -2.42
N GLY A 69 -5.33 -4.55 -2.33
CA GLY A 69 -6.77 -4.29 -2.38
C GLY A 69 -7.24 -3.41 -1.22
N HIS A 70 -6.79 -3.72 -0.01
CA HIS A 70 -7.06 -2.94 1.20
C HIS A 70 -6.50 -1.51 1.07
N LEU A 71 -5.26 -1.35 0.61
CA LEU A 71 -4.62 -0.05 0.39
C LEU A 71 -5.38 0.79 -0.65
N LEU A 72 -5.72 0.21 -1.80
CA LEU A 72 -6.47 0.90 -2.85
C LEU A 72 -7.90 1.24 -2.42
N SER A 73 -8.52 0.45 -1.54
CA SER A 73 -9.83 0.76 -0.97
C SER A 73 -9.76 1.95 0.00
N LYS A 74 -8.67 2.05 0.78
CA LYS A 74 -8.44 3.18 1.68
C LYS A 74 -8.16 4.47 0.92
N ASP A 75 -7.34 4.41 -0.13
CA ASP A 75 -7.08 5.53 -1.06
C ASP A 75 -8.37 6.08 -1.70
N LYS A 76 -9.30 5.20 -2.09
CA LYS A 76 -10.60 5.62 -2.62
C LYS A 76 -11.49 6.31 -1.57
N LEU A 77 -11.49 5.80 -0.33
CA LEU A 77 -12.26 6.38 0.76
C LEU A 77 -11.77 7.78 1.13
N ASP A 78 -10.45 7.98 1.19
CA ASP A 78 -9.86 9.28 1.52
C ASP A 78 -10.14 10.31 0.39
N ASN A 79 -10.13 9.89 -0.89
CA ASN A 79 -10.50 10.75 -2.03
C ASN A 79 -12.01 11.12 -2.11
N GLU A 80 -12.91 10.30 -1.56
CA GLU A 80 -14.35 10.62 -1.51
C GLU A 80 -14.71 11.60 -0.37
N PHE A 81 -13.88 11.71 0.67
CA PHE A 81 -14.12 12.66 1.76
C PHE A 81 -13.76 14.10 1.39
N ASP A 82 -12.83 14.33 0.45
CA ASP A 82 -12.48 15.68 -0.03
C ASP A 82 -13.53 16.28 -0.97
N SER A 83 -14.40 15.48 -1.59
CA SER A 83 -15.45 15.97 -2.49
C SER A 83 -16.76 16.36 -1.79
N LYS A 84 -16.87 16.19 -0.46
CA LYS A 84 -18.04 16.62 0.33
C LYS A 84 -17.86 17.92 1.12
N SER A 85 -16.67 18.53 1.11
CA SER A 85 -16.40 19.79 1.83
C SER A 85 -16.71 21.07 1.03
N MET A 86 -17.26 20.97 -0.19
CA MET A 86 -17.65 22.13 -1.01
C MET A 86 -19.16 22.24 -1.30
N SER A 87 -20.02 21.72 -0.42
CA SER A 87 -21.45 22.05 -0.43
C SER A 87 -21.84 22.74 0.89
N ASN A 88 -21.42 24.01 1.03
CA ASN A 88 -22.17 25.06 1.72
C ASN A 88 -21.37 26.37 1.70
N ARG A 89 -21.66 27.21 0.70
CA ARG A 89 -21.71 28.67 0.87
C ARG A 89 -22.58 29.30 -0.19
#